data_AF-A0A7S0WPS3-F1
#
_entry.id   AF-A0A7S0WPS3-F1
#
_cell.length_a   1.000
_cell.length_b   1.000
_cell.length_c   1.000
_cell.angle_alpha   90.00
_cell.angle_beta   90.00
_cell.angle_gamma   90.00
#
_symmetry.space_group_name_H-M   'P 1'
#
loop_
_entity.id
_entity.type
_entity.pdbx_description
1 polymer ?
#
loop_
_entity_poly.entity_id
_entity_poly.type
_entity_poly.pdbx_seq_one_letter_code
_entity_poly.pdbx_strand_id
1 'polypeptide(L)'
;AGSLKRANPDLDESVTLIRALQDSNIPKFLADDVGLFRCIISDLFPGVVIPGQDFGALEVAIKECIDIAGLQKDAKFVLKVIQFFETLNVRFGVMLVGPTGSGKTENYRMLQAAMTRLREQGHEDERYQTTHTYILNPKCIKMGELYGEYNLLTNEWTDGLASTLIRQAVGDTTDDKKWVMFDGPVDAIWIENMNTVLDDNKKL
;
A
#
# COMPACT_ATOMS: atom_id res chain seq x y z
N ALA A 1 -0.09 8.38 -14.76
CA ALA A 1 0.32 9.36 -15.79
C ALA A 1 -0.47 10.67 -15.69
N GLY A 2 -1.80 10.67 -15.90
CA GLY A 2 -2.60 11.91 -15.90
C GLY A 2 -2.49 12.77 -14.62
N SER A 3 -2.48 12.17 -13.44
CA SER A 3 -2.29 12.89 -12.17
C SER A 3 -0.89 13.52 -12.04
N LEU A 4 0.15 12.83 -12.50
CA LEU A 4 1.55 13.30 -12.49
C LEU A 4 1.76 14.49 -13.43
N LYS A 5 1.15 14.47 -14.63
CA LYS A 5 1.20 15.58 -15.59
C LYS A 5 0.46 16.83 -15.10
N ARG A 6 -0.64 16.65 -14.35
CA ARG A 6 -1.33 17.78 -13.69
C ARG A 6 -0.51 18.41 -12.57
N ALA A 7 0.22 17.58 -11.81
CA ALA A 7 1.11 18.06 -10.76
C ALA A 7 2.38 18.75 -11.31
N ASN A 8 2.80 18.39 -12.54
CA ASN A 8 3.98 18.95 -13.18
C ASN A 8 3.70 19.30 -14.66
N PRO A 9 3.06 20.45 -14.94
CA PRO A 9 2.67 20.83 -16.30
C PRO A 9 3.86 21.01 -17.25
N ASP A 10 4.97 21.54 -16.74
CA ASP A 10 6.15 21.92 -17.52
C ASP A 10 7.11 20.75 -17.80
N LEU A 11 6.91 19.61 -17.14
CA LEU A 11 7.72 18.41 -17.33
C LEU A 11 7.40 17.77 -18.68
N ASP A 12 8.43 17.36 -19.42
CA ASP A 12 8.24 16.67 -20.70
C ASP A 12 7.34 15.44 -20.52
N GLU A 13 6.47 15.21 -21.50
CA GLU A 13 5.50 14.12 -21.43
C GLU A 13 6.20 12.76 -21.41
N SER A 14 7.33 12.62 -22.12
CA SER A 14 8.15 11.41 -22.12
C SER A 14 8.73 11.15 -20.73
N VAL A 15 9.27 12.18 -20.07
CA VAL A 15 9.80 12.07 -18.69
C VAL A 15 8.68 11.67 -17.72
N THR A 16 7.50 12.28 -17.88
CA THR A 16 6.33 11.98 -17.05
C THR A 16 5.83 10.54 -17.24
N LEU A 17 5.84 10.05 -18.48
CA LEU A 17 5.46 8.68 -18.81
C LEU A 17 6.45 7.67 -18.25
N ILE A 18 7.75 7.89 -18.46
CA ILE A 18 8.81 7.01 -17.96
C ILE A 18 8.76 6.93 -16.44
N ARG A 19 8.56 8.06 -15.76
CA ARG A 19 8.39 8.09 -14.30
C ARG A 19 7.19 7.29 -13.85
N ALA A 20 6.02 7.50 -14.46
CA ALA A 20 4.84 6.71 -14.15
C ALA A 20 5.04 5.19 -14.39
N LEU A 21 5.82 4.81 -15.40
CA LEU A 21 6.19 3.42 -15.66
C LEU A 21 7.14 2.87 -14.58
N GLN A 22 8.12 3.66 -14.14
CA GLN A 22 9.04 3.28 -13.07
C GLN A 22 8.31 3.09 -11.74
N ASP A 23 7.54 4.08 -11.30
CA ASP A 23 6.85 4.07 -10.00
C ASP A 23 5.85 2.91 -9.90
N SER A 24 5.18 2.56 -11.00
CA SER A 24 4.22 1.46 -11.04
C SER A 24 4.88 0.07 -11.02
N ASN A 25 6.09 -0.08 -11.55
CA ASN A 25 6.68 -1.40 -11.81
C ASN A 25 7.87 -1.74 -10.90
N ILE A 26 8.72 -0.77 -10.54
CA ILE A 26 9.89 -1.01 -9.68
C ILE A 26 9.53 -1.71 -8.35
N PRO A 27 8.44 -1.35 -7.64
CA PRO A 27 8.09 -2.03 -6.39
C PRO A 27 7.76 -3.52 -6.54
N LYS A 28 7.37 -3.96 -7.75
CA LYS A 28 6.94 -5.33 -8.07
C LYS A 28 8.08 -6.24 -8.53
N PHE A 29 9.20 -5.65 -8.94
CA PHE A 29 10.32 -6.38 -9.54
C PHE A 29 11.26 -6.98 -8.50
N LEU A 30 11.89 -8.09 -8.91
CA LEU A 30 13.07 -8.61 -8.21
C LEU A 30 14.27 -7.69 -8.48
N ALA A 31 15.30 -7.78 -7.65
CA ALA A 31 16.48 -6.93 -7.78
C ALA A 31 17.15 -7.04 -9.17
N ASP A 32 17.21 -8.26 -9.70
CA ASP A 32 17.81 -8.54 -11.02
C ASP A 32 16.95 -7.97 -12.17
N ASP A 33 15.62 -8.03 -12.02
CA ASP A 33 14.67 -7.51 -13.02
C ASP A 33 14.70 -5.98 -13.11
N VAL A 34 15.01 -5.28 -12.01
CA VAL A 34 15.14 -3.81 -12.00
C VAL A 34 16.26 -3.36 -12.94
N GLY A 35 17.37 -4.13 -13.02
CA GLY A 35 18.47 -3.85 -13.94
C GLY A 35 18.01 -3.97 -15.39
N LEU A 36 17.38 -5.09 -15.74
CA LEU A 36 16.85 -5.35 -17.08
C LEU A 36 15.81 -4.31 -17.49
N PHE A 37 14.90 -3.95 -16.59
CA PHE A 37 13.88 -2.93 -16.84
C PHE A 37 14.50 -1.56 -17.15
N ARG A 38 15.55 -1.16 -16.41
CA ARG A 38 16.28 0.09 -16.68
C ARG A 38 16.96 0.08 -18.04
N CYS A 39 17.53 -1.05 -18.47
CA CYS A 39 18.09 -1.19 -19.81
C CYS A 39 17.01 -1.02 -20.89
N ILE A 40 15.87 -1.68 -20.76
CA ILE A 40 14.73 -1.55 -21.69
C ILE A 40 14.26 -0.10 -21.78
N ILE A 41 14.12 0.60 -20.64
CA ILE A 41 13.73 2.01 -20.63
C ILE A 41 14.78 2.90 -21.32
N SER A 42 16.07 2.65 -21.09
CA SER A 42 17.16 3.39 -21.75
C SER A 42 17.18 3.18 -23.26
N ASP A 43 16.84 1.98 -23.72
CA ASP A 43 16.78 1.65 -25.16
C ASP A 43 15.56 2.29 -25.84
N LEU A 44 14.41 2.33 -25.15
CA LEU A 44 13.18 2.92 -25.68
C LEU A 44 13.17 4.45 -25.64
N PHE A 45 13.85 5.06 -24.65
CA PHE A 45 13.89 6.51 -24.43
C PHE A 45 15.33 7.03 -24.27
N PRO A 46 16.14 7.00 -25.35
CA PRO A 46 17.53 7.40 -25.28
C PRO A 46 17.70 8.89 -24.95
N GLY A 47 18.66 9.21 -24.07
CA GLY A 47 19.00 10.59 -23.71
C GLY A 47 18.07 11.26 -22.71
N VAL A 48 17.03 10.57 -22.23
CA VAL A 48 16.11 11.11 -21.21
C VAL A 48 16.69 10.88 -19.81
N VAL A 49 17.01 11.96 -19.10
CA VAL A 49 17.44 11.90 -17.70
C VAL A 49 16.22 12.03 -16.80
N ILE A 50 16.01 11.02 -15.95
CA ILE A 50 14.89 11.00 -15.01
C ILE A 50 15.36 11.69 -13.72
N PRO A 51 14.74 12.80 -13.31
CA PRO A 51 15.09 13.45 -12.06
C PRO A 51 14.77 12.54 -10.88
N GLY A 52 15.67 12.50 -9.90
CA GLY A 52 15.42 11.80 -8.63
C GLY A 52 14.20 12.38 -7.93
N GLN A 53 13.42 11.52 -7.29
CA GLN A 53 12.26 11.93 -6.53
C GLN A 53 12.68 12.33 -5.12
N ASP A 54 12.40 13.58 -4.77
CA ASP A 54 12.52 14.06 -3.40
C ASP A 54 11.22 13.74 -2.65
N PHE A 55 11.35 12.92 -1.61
CA PHE A 55 10.23 12.55 -0.74
C PHE A 55 10.15 13.44 0.51
N GLY A 56 11.08 14.40 0.64
CA GLY A 56 11.04 15.52 1.56
C GLY A 56 10.53 15.19 2.96
N ALA A 57 9.37 15.76 3.31
CA ALA A 57 8.77 15.64 4.64
C ALA A 57 8.47 14.18 5.05
N LEU A 58 8.04 13.34 4.11
CA LEU A 58 7.74 11.93 4.40
C LEU A 58 8.99 11.13 4.75
N GLU A 59 10.07 11.33 3.99
CA GLU A 59 11.34 10.63 4.25
C GLU A 59 11.92 11.02 5.61
N VAL A 60 11.85 12.31 5.96
CA VAL A 60 12.29 12.81 7.27
C VAL A 60 11.44 12.20 8.38
N ALA A 61 10.11 12.23 8.25
CA ALA A 61 9.21 11.64 9.25
C ALA A 61 9.45 10.14 9.44
N ILE A 62 9.64 9.38 8.35
CA ILE A 62 9.96 7.95 8.42
C ILE A 62 11.28 7.73 9.19
N LYS A 63 12.33 8.49 8.86
CA LYS A 63 13.64 8.38 9.52
C LYS A 63 13.56 8.69 11.03
N GLU A 64 12.77 9.68 11.42
CA GLU A 64 12.50 9.98 12.84
C GLU A 64 11.73 8.86 13.53
N CYS A 65 10.68 8.33 12.89
CA CYS A 65 9.91 7.20 13.43
C CYS A 65 10.78 5.95 13.62
N ILE A 66 11.70 5.69 12.69
CA ILE A 66 12.67 4.59 12.79
C ILE A 66 13.58 4.76 14.03
N ASP A 67 14.06 5.98 14.31
CA ASP A 67 14.85 6.26 15.52
C ASP A 67 14.06 6.00 16.80
N ILE A 68 12.83 6.52 16.85
CA ILE A 68 11.95 6.39 18.02
C ILE A 68 11.64 4.91 18.28
N ALA A 69 11.47 4.11 17.21
CA ALA A 69 11.26 2.67 17.29
C ALA A 69 12.53 1.87 17.62
N GLY A 70 13.70 2.50 17.69
CA GLY A 70 14.98 1.84 17.95
C GLY A 70 15.43 0.92 16.81
N LEU A 71 14.99 1.18 15.58
CA LEU A 71 15.30 0.37 14.40
C LEU A 71 16.54 0.91 13.67
N GLN A 72 17.15 0.08 12.82
CA GLN A 72 18.25 0.52 11.97
C GLN A 72 17.74 1.35 10.79
N LYS A 73 18.34 2.53 10.61
CA LYS A 73 18.11 3.42 9.46
C LYS A 73 18.78 2.90 8.19
N ASP A 74 18.28 1.80 7.66
CA ASP A 74 18.69 1.32 6.35
C ASP A 74 17.96 2.09 5.23
N ALA A 75 18.72 2.58 4.24
CA ALA A 75 18.17 3.37 3.15
C ALA A 75 17.21 2.57 2.25
N LYS A 76 17.43 1.26 2.08
CA LYS A 76 16.53 0.40 1.29
C LYS A 76 15.21 0.19 2.03
N PHE A 77 15.26 0.07 3.36
CA PHE A 77 14.06 -0.01 4.18
C PHE A 77 13.21 1.28 4.07
N VAL A 78 13.83 2.45 4.21
CA VAL A 78 13.14 3.75 4.04
C VAL A 78 12.50 3.84 2.64
N LEU A 79 13.26 3.49 1.59
CA LEU A 79 12.74 3.45 0.22
C LEU A 79 11.53 2.51 0.09
N LYS A 80 11.54 1.34 0.76
CA LYS A 80 10.42 0.40 0.73
C LYS A 80 9.18 0.92 1.44
N VAL A 81 9.34 1.69 2.52
CA VAL A 81 8.21 2.35 3.22
C VAL A 81 7.58 3.41 2.30
N ILE A 82 8.41 4.17 1.59
CA ILE A 82 7.96 5.16 0.61
C ILE A 82 7.23 4.50 -0.57
N GLN A 83 7.81 3.44 -1.14
CA GLN A 83 7.16 2.67 -2.22
C GLN A 83 5.80 2.10 -1.79
N PHE A 84 5.67 1.69 -0.53
CA PHE A 84 4.40 1.23 0.02
C PHE A 84 3.36 2.37 0.06
N PHE A 85 3.75 3.57 0.51
CA PHE A 85 2.88 4.76 0.48
C PHE A 85 2.41 5.11 -0.93
N GLU A 86 3.31 5.15 -1.91
CA GLU A 86 2.94 5.44 -3.30
C GLU A 86 1.99 4.39 -3.86
N THR A 87 2.24 3.12 -3.57
CA THR A 87 1.38 2.02 -4.04
C THR A 87 -0.02 2.14 -3.45
N LEU A 88 -0.16 2.46 -2.16
CA LEU A 88 -1.46 2.68 -1.50
C LEU A 88 -2.24 3.86 -2.06
N ASN A 89 -1.56 4.89 -2.57
CA ASN A 89 -2.21 6.05 -3.18
C ASN A 89 -2.77 5.75 -4.58
N VAL A 90 -2.28 4.68 -5.24
CA VAL A 90 -2.70 4.28 -6.59
C VAL A 90 -3.66 3.11 -6.55
N ARG A 91 -3.45 2.15 -5.64
CA ARG A 91 -4.19 0.89 -5.52
C ARG A 91 -4.84 0.82 -4.15
N PHE A 92 -6.12 0.46 -4.11
CA PHE A 92 -6.79 0.29 -2.82
C PHE A 92 -6.36 -1.01 -2.11
N GLY A 93 -6.02 -2.05 -2.88
CA GLY A 93 -5.51 -3.33 -2.37
C GLY A 93 -4.03 -3.50 -2.66
N VAL A 94 -3.24 -3.82 -1.63
CA VAL A 94 -1.78 -3.99 -1.73
C VAL A 94 -1.36 -5.24 -0.97
N MET A 95 -0.41 -5.99 -1.53
CA MET A 95 0.18 -7.17 -0.89
C MET A 95 1.64 -6.88 -0.52
N LEU A 96 1.98 -7.04 0.75
CA LEU A 96 3.37 -6.98 1.22
C LEU A 96 3.99 -8.37 1.11
N VAL A 97 4.86 -8.56 0.11
CA VAL A 97 5.49 -9.85 -0.19
C VAL A 97 6.94 -9.85 0.27
N GLY A 98 7.36 -10.93 0.92
CA GLY A 98 8.74 -11.13 1.36
C GLY A 98 8.86 -12.29 2.34
N PRO A 99 10.08 -12.80 2.59
CA PRO A 99 10.30 -13.89 3.53
C PRO A 99 9.99 -13.48 4.97
N THR A 100 9.85 -14.47 5.86
CA THR A 100 9.70 -14.21 7.30
C THR A 100 10.90 -13.42 7.82
N GLY A 101 10.65 -12.43 8.69
CA GLY A 101 11.72 -11.58 9.23
C GLY A 101 12.20 -10.46 8.29
N SER A 102 11.63 -10.30 7.09
CA SER A 102 12.03 -9.24 6.15
C SER A 102 11.53 -7.82 6.50
N GLY A 103 11.01 -7.61 7.72
CA GLY A 103 10.54 -6.29 8.16
C GLY A 103 9.19 -5.84 7.60
N LYS A 104 8.36 -6.73 7.03
CA LYS A 104 7.02 -6.37 6.49
C LYS A 104 6.13 -5.69 7.53
N THR A 105 6.14 -6.21 8.75
CA THR A 105 5.34 -5.68 9.84
C THR A 105 5.80 -4.27 10.24
N GLU A 106 7.11 -4.08 10.35
CA GLU A 106 7.67 -2.77 10.64
C GLU A 106 7.49 -1.78 9.48
N ASN A 107 7.45 -2.25 8.23
CA ASN A 107 7.24 -1.39 7.07
C ASN A 107 5.91 -0.61 7.15
N TYR A 108 4.78 -1.29 7.32
CA TYR A 108 3.48 -0.60 7.41
C TYR A 108 3.34 0.18 8.72
N ARG A 109 3.91 -0.29 9.83
CA ARG A 109 3.91 0.42 11.12
C ARG A 109 4.67 1.75 11.05
N MET A 110 5.84 1.75 10.40
CA MET A 110 6.62 2.97 10.20
C MET A 110 5.88 3.95 9.30
N LEU A 111 5.20 3.47 8.25
CA LEU A 111 4.37 4.33 7.42
C LEU A 111 3.20 4.93 8.21
N GLN A 112 2.47 4.10 8.96
CA GLN A 112 1.36 4.52 9.81
C GLN A 112 1.79 5.62 10.80
N ALA A 113 2.92 5.41 11.48
CA ALA A 113 3.47 6.37 12.43
C ALA A 113 3.89 7.67 11.73
N ALA A 114 4.56 7.59 10.59
CA ALA A 114 4.99 8.77 9.82
C ALA A 114 3.80 9.59 9.30
N MET A 115 2.77 8.93 8.76
CA MET A 115 1.56 9.61 8.28
C MET A 115 0.80 10.31 9.41
N THR A 116 0.64 9.63 10.55
CA THR A 116 -0.03 10.18 11.72
C THR A 116 0.74 11.38 12.28
N ARG A 117 2.07 11.27 12.39
CA ARG A 117 2.95 12.36 12.84
C ARG A 117 2.86 13.59 11.93
N LEU A 118 2.89 13.40 10.60
CA LEU A 118 2.75 14.51 9.65
C LEU A 118 1.37 15.17 9.75
N ARG A 119 0.31 14.40 10.00
CA ARG A 119 -1.03 14.93 10.22
C ARG A 119 -1.11 15.75 11.51
N GLU A 120 -0.54 15.27 12.60
CA GLU A 120 -0.47 15.98 13.89
C GLU A 120 0.32 17.28 13.81
N GLN A 121 1.35 17.32 12.95
CA GLN A 121 2.13 18.53 12.66
C GLN A 121 1.39 19.54 11.76
N GLY A 122 0.19 19.22 11.29
CA GLY A 122 -0.62 20.12 10.47
C GLY A 122 -0.13 20.26 9.04
N HIS A 123 0.54 19.23 8.48
CA HIS A 123 1.00 19.25 7.09
C HIS A 123 -0.18 19.45 6.12
N GLU A 124 0.01 20.30 5.09
CA GLU A 124 -1.06 20.71 4.15
C GLU A 124 -1.55 19.58 3.22
N ASP A 125 -0.70 18.57 3.00
CA ASP A 125 -1.00 17.43 2.14
C ASP A 125 -2.05 16.49 2.75
N GLU A 126 -3.25 16.50 2.18
CA GLU A 126 -4.40 15.68 2.58
C GLU A 126 -4.16 14.17 2.51
N ARG A 127 -3.09 13.73 1.83
CA ARG A 127 -2.72 12.30 1.77
C ARG A 127 -2.23 11.79 3.13
N TYR A 128 -1.68 12.67 3.96
CA TYR A 128 -1.25 12.30 5.32
C TYR A 128 -2.43 12.44 6.27
N GLN A 129 -2.93 11.30 6.74
CA GLN A 129 -4.01 11.22 7.70
C GLN A 129 -3.63 10.24 8.79
N THR A 130 -4.23 10.41 9.97
CA THR A 130 -4.17 9.40 11.03
C THR A 130 -4.63 8.07 10.46
N THR A 131 -3.86 7.02 10.73
CA THR A 131 -4.08 5.72 10.11
C THR A 131 -4.34 4.68 11.19
N HIS A 132 -5.44 3.94 11.06
CA HIS A 132 -5.85 2.85 11.92
C HIS A 132 -5.69 1.51 11.21
N THR A 133 -5.26 0.48 11.93
CA THR A 133 -5.03 -0.86 11.37
C THR A 133 -5.90 -1.90 12.07
N TYR A 134 -6.66 -2.67 11.29
CA TYR A 134 -7.43 -3.82 11.73
C TYR A 134 -6.75 -5.08 11.21
N ILE A 135 -6.12 -5.86 12.10
CA ILE A 135 -5.30 -7.01 11.72
C ILE A 135 -6.06 -8.29 12.05
N LEU A 136 -6.21 -9.18 11.07
CA LEU A 136 -6.78 -10.50 11.26
C LEU A 136 -5.93 -11.57 10.57
N ASN A 137 -5.95 -12.79 11.09
CA ASN A 137 -5.34 -13.94 10.43
C ASN A 137 -6.44 -14.75 9.71
N PRO A 138 -6.48 -14.76 8.35
CA PRO A 138 -7.54 -15.45 7.62
C PRO A 138 -7.54 -16.97 7.82
N LYS A 139 -6.46 -17.54 8.33
CA LYS A 139 -6.28 -18.99 8.50
C LYS A 139 -6.63 -19.50 9.90
N CYS A 140 -6.84 -18.62 10.87
CA CYS A 140 -7.26 -19.05 12.21
C CYS A 140 -8.78 -19.24 12.34
N ILE A 141 -9.54 -18.93 11.28
CA ILE A 141 -11.00 -19.00 11.24
C ILE A 141 -11.48 -19.71 9.98
N LYS A 142 -12.72 -20.20 9.98
CA LYS A 142 -13.33 -20.85 8.81
C LYS A 142 -13.73 -19.81 7.77
N MET A 143 -13.91 -20.23 6.51
CA MET A 143 -14.32 -19.33 5.42
C MET A 143 -15.66 -18.65 5.69
N GLY A 144 -16.65 -19.40 6.21
CA GLY A 144 -17.94 -18.84 6.58
C GLY A 144 -17.85 -17.82 7.72
N GLU A 145 -16.96 -18.03 8.69
CA GLU A 145 -16.70 -17.08 9.78
C GLU A 145 -15.88 -15.86 9.30
N LEU A 146 -15.08 -16.01 8.25
CA LEU A 146 -14.28 -14.93 7.68
C LEU A 146 -15.13 -13.96 6.85
N TYR A 147 -15.92 -14.49 5.91
CA TYR A 147 -16.69 -13.69 4.96
C TYR A 147 -18.17 -13.53 5.32
N GLY A 148 -18.71 -14.51 6.04
CA GLY A 148 -20.13 -14.67 6.31
C GLY A 148 -20.63 -15.97 5.66
N GLU A 149 -21.66 -16.55 6.26
CA GLU A 149 -22.31 -17.74 5.73
C GLU A 149 -23.83 -17.65 5.89
N TYR A 150 -24.54 -18.26 4.95
CA TYR A 150 -25.97 -18.40 4.99
C TYR A 150 -26.33 -19.75 5.62
N ASN A 151 -27.08 -19.73 6.71
CA ASN A 151 -27.51 -20.94 7.38
C ASN A 151 -28.81 -21.46 6.73
N LEU A 152 -28.73 -22.58 6.01
CA LEU A 152 -29.86 -23.20 5.31
C LEU A 152 -30.96 -23.74 6.24
N LEU A 153 -30.65 -23.99 7.51
CA LEU A 153 -31.63 -24.50 8.48
C LEU A 153 -32.45 -23.36 9.10
N THR A 154 -31.81 -22.24 9.41
CA THR A 154 -32.48 -21.07 9.99
C THR A 154 -32.94 -20.05 8.94
N ASN A 155 -32.45 -20.17 7.71
CA ASN A 155 -32.62 -19.19 6.62
C ASN A 155 -32.08 -17.79 6.97
N GLU A 156 -31.08 -17.73 7.86
CA GLU A 156 -30.47 -16.47 8.32
C GLU A 156 -29.05 -16.31 7.76
N TRP A 157 -28.69 -15.05 7.49
CA TRP A 157 -27.33 -14.66 7.15
C TRP A 157 -26.55 -14.31 8.41
N THR A 158 -25.37 -14.90 8.57
CA THR A 158 -24.42 -14.51 9.62
C THR A 158 -23.25 -13.77 8.98
N ASP A 159 -22.98 -12.55 9.44
CA ASP A 159 -21.83 -11.77 8.97
C ASP A 159 -20.50 -12.38 9.44
N GLY A 160 -19.51 -12.32 8.57
CA GLY A 160 -18.14 -12.74 8.87
C GLY A 160 -17.31 -11.64 9.53
N LEU A 161 -16.14 -12.01 10.05
CA LEU A 161 -15.21 -11.09 10.69
C LEU A 161 -14.71 -10.01 9.72
N ALA A 162 -14.28 -10.40 8.52
CA ALA A 162 -13.74 -9.47 7.54
C ALA A 162 -14.81 -8.51 7.02
N SER A 163 -16.02 -9.02 6.70
CA SER A 163 -17.14 -8.20 6.26
C SER A 163 -17.59 -7.21 7.35
N THR A 164 -17.59 -7.64 8.63
CA THR A 164 -17.86 -6.75 9.77
C THR A 164 -16.81 -5.65 9.92
N LEU A 165 -15.53 -5.98 9.89
CA LEU A 165 -14.44 -5.01 10.02
C LEU A 165 -14.43 -4.00 8.86
N ILE A 166 -14.63 -4.47 7.62
CA ILE A 166 -14.71 -3.58 6.46
C ILE A 166 -15.92 -2.66 6.57
N ARG A 167 -17.09 -3.17 7.00
CA ARG A 167 -18.29 -2.35 7.19
C ARG A 167 -18.09 -1.28 8.27
N GLN A 168 -17.42 -1.62 9.38
CA GLN A 168 -17.06 -0.66 10.42
C GLN A 168 -16.10 0.42 9.87
N ALA A 169 -15.07 0.01 9.12
CA ALA A 169 -14.11 0.93 8.53
C ALA A 169 -14.75 1.89 7.50
N VAL A 170 -15.72 1.41 6.73
CA VAL A 170 -16.47 2.24 5.74
C VAL A 170 -17.53 3.11 6.42
N GLY A 171 -18.10 2.67 7.55
CA GLY A 171 -19.08 3.44 8.32
C GLY A 171 -18.49 4.62 9.09
N ASP A 172 -17.18 4.67 9.27
CA ASP A 172 -16.48 5.77 9.93
C ASP A 172 -16.35 6.98 9.00
N THR A 173 -16.98 8.09 9.39
CA THR A 173 -17.04 9.34 8.62
C THR A 173 -15.81 10.25 8.79
N THR A 174 -14.82 9.85 9.59
CA THR A 174 -13.56 10.60 9.73
C THR A 174 -12.68 10.46 8.48
N ASP A 175 -11.81 11.45 8.25
CA ASP A 175 -10.83 11.43 7.15
C ASP A 175 -9.67 10.45 7.37
N ASP A 176 -9.61 9.83 8.56
CA ASP A 176 -8.59 8.85 8.93
C ASP A 176 -8.54 7.70 7.92
N LYS A 177 -7.36 7.16 7.67
CA LYS A 177 -7.20 5.94 6.87
C LYS A 177 -7.47 4.72 7.73
N LYS A 178 -8.18 3.74 7.18
CA LYS A 178 -8.45 2.46 7.83
C LYS A 178 -7.89 1.34 6.98
N TRP A 179 -6.88 0.65 7.48
CA TRP A 179 -6.23 -0.47 6.80
C TRP A 179 -6.71 -1.77 7.40
N VAL A 180 -7.42 -2.58 6.62
CA VAL A 180 -7.79 -3.95 7.01
C VAL A 180 -6.70 -4.89 6.47
N MET A 181 -5.98 -5.53 7.38
CA MET A 181 -4.80 -6.33 7.11
C MET A 181 -5.08 -7.81 7.36
N PHE A 182 -4.84 -8.62 6.33
CA PHE A 182 -4.92 -10.07 6.40
C PHE A 182 -3.50 -10.63 6.61
N ASP A 183 -3.14 -10.84 7.87
CA ASP A 183 -1.82 -11.33 8.29
C ASP A 183 -1.84 -12.86 8.43
N GLY A 184 -1.50 -13.54 7.34
CA GLY A 184 -1.44 -14.99 7.30
C GLY A 184 -0.97 -15.50 5.95
N PRO A 185 -0.74 -16.82 5.81
CA PRO A 185 -0.35 -17.38 4.55
C PRO A 185 -1.48 -17.26 3.52
N VAL A 186 -1.10 -16.78 2.33
CA VAL A 186 -1.98 -16.66 1.17
C VAL A 186 -2.35 -18.04 0.66
N ASP A 187 -3.65 -18.27 0.44
CA ASP A 187 -4.20 -19.49 -0.13
C ASP A 187 -5.25 -19.09 -1.17
N ALA A 188 -5.27 -19.81 -2.30
CA ALA A 188 -6.20 -19.61 -3.40
C ALA A 188 -7.66 -19.55 -2.93
N ILE A 189 -8.05 -20.39 -1.96
CA ILE A 189 -9.45 -20.54 -1.53
C ILE A 189 -10.01 -19.23 -0.93
N TRP A 190 -9.22 -18.51 -0.12
CA TRP A 190 -9.73 -17.25 0.47
C TRP A 190 -9.44 -16.03 -0.39
N ILE A 191 -8.33 -16.03 -1.14
CA ILE A 191 -7.99 -14.88 -2.00
C ILE A 191 -8.91 -14.78 -3.20
N GLU A 192 -9.40 -15.89 -3.77
CA GLU A 192 -10.32 -15.82 -4.91
C GLU A 192 -11.60 -15.05 -4.58
N ASN A 193 -12.13 -15.21 -3.37
CA ASN A 193 -13.29 -14.46 -2.88
C ASN A 193 -13.01 -12.96 -2.68
N MET A 194 -11.74 -12.54 -2.63
CA MET A 194 -11.34 -11.14 -2.56
C MET A 194 -11.12 -10.49 -3.92
N ASN A 195 -11.00 -11.26 -5.01
CA ASN A 195 -10.62 -10.69 -6.31
C ASN A 195 -11.62 -9.67 -6.83
N THR A 196 -12.93 -9.87 -6.61
CA THR A 196 -13.97 -8.90 -6.99
C THR A 196 -13.91 -7.61 -6.18
N VAL A 197 -13.49 -7.71 -4.92
CA VAL A 197 -13.26 -6.55 -4.05
C VAL A 197 -12.03 -5.81 -4.54
N LEU A 198 -10.94 -6.56 -4.82
CA LEU A 198 -9.61 -6.11 -5.26
C LEU A 198 -9.57 -5.54 -6.68
N ASP A 199 -10.60 -5.80 -7.48
CA ASP A 199 -10.80 -5.25 -8.82
C ASP A 199 -11.32 -3.80 -8.78
N ASP A 200 -11.16 -3.07 -9.89
CA ASP A 200 -11.52 -1.65 -10.03
C ASP A 200 -13.02 -1.38 -9.77
N ASN A 201 -13.84 -2.44 -9.79
CA ASN A 201 -15.26 -2.42 -9.48
C ASN A 201 -15.57 -2.10 -8.00
N LYS A 202 -14.65 -2.36 -7.06
CA LYS A 202 -14.78 -2.08 -5.60
C LYS A 202 -16.12 -2.53 -5.00
N LYS A 203 -16.62 -3.70 -5.40
CA LYS A 203 -17.86 -4.28 -4.86
C LYS A 203 -17.53 -5.45 -3.94
N LEU A 204 -18.14 -5.43 -2.75
CA LEU A 204 -18.26 -6.56 -1.82
C LEU A 204 -19.66 -7.16 -1.96
#